data_AF-A0A920RL96-F1
#
_entry.id   AF-A0A920RL96-F1
#
_cell.length_a   1.000
_cell.length_b   1.000
_cell.length_c   1.000
_cell.angle_alpha   90.00
_cell.angle_beta   90.00
_cell.angle_gamma   90.00
#
_symmetry.space_group_name_H-M   'P 1'
#
loop_
_entity.id
_entity.type
_entity.pdbx_description
1 polymer ?
#
loop_
_entity_poly.entity_id
_entity_poly.type
_entity_poly.pdbx_seq_one_letter_code
_entity_poly.pdbx_strand_id
1 'polypeptide(L)'
;MQLEDFSQLLEGLIRLQKENRARTTNGDAFDSLLSRQGRIRKGTGQLAALMQRSTLPLKTVIGSLNELAIGPMAKAVSLFEMANETKNQARQQTLRDDSLPVQDEIIKQLMELLARLDKNQQARKDLRRIRKKDESAHKSITTALEKLMKGLERMQADQTELASKLEKLPKRKVDELSEEELDAQKEFDDMVAKWNKWKKGTIDELTKLPTGFVDDFGLRSDINSVFEEVEMVAKRPKTSSLEVALEDLGSSKATKMLETSRSGFPTPRML
;
A
#
# COMPACT_ATOMS: atom_id res chain seq x y z
N MET A 1 12.22 -5.46 -17.94
CA MET A 1 10.90 -4.80 -17.91
C MET A 1 11.01 -3.43 -17.28
N GLN A 2 10.32 -2.47 -17.85
CA GLN A 2 10.13 -1.12 -17.32
C GLN A 2 8.77 -1.01 -16.60
N LEU A 3 8.51 0.12 -15.94
CA LEU A 3 7.22 0.36 -15.25
C LEU A 3 6.03 0.24 -16.20
N GLU A 4 6.18 0.68 -17.44
CA GLU A 4 5.14 0.62 -18.48
C GLU A 4 4.74 -0.82 -18.81
N ASP A 5 5.71 -1.74 -18.87
CA ASP A 5 5.42 -3.17 -19.06
C ASP A 5 4.60 -3.75 -17.90
N PHE A 6 4.86 -3.29 -16.67
CA PHE A 6 4.09 -3.72 -15.49
C PHE A 6 2.67 -3.16 -15.50
N SER A 7 2.48 -1.87 -15.86
CA SER A 7 1.15 -1.28 -16.01
C SER A 7 0.32 -2.04 -17.06
N GLN A 8 0.89 -2.36 -18.22
CA GLN A 8 0.19 -3.11 -19.28
C GLN A 8 -0.25 -4.52 -18.84
N LEU A 9 0.61 -5.24 -18.12
CA LEU A 9 0.25 -6.54 -17.57
C LEU A 9 -0.87 -6.43 -16.54
N LEU A 10 -0.84 -5.38 -15.70
CA LEU A 10 -1.87 -5.14 -14.69
C LEU A 10 -3.21 -4.74 -15.33
N GLU A 11 -3.21 -3.91 -16.36
CA GLU A 11 -4.39 -3.60 -17.19
C GLU A 11 -5.01 -4.87 -17.80
N GLY A 12 -4.16 -5.77 -18.31
CA GLY A 12 -4.58 -7.08 -18.81
C GLY A 12 -5.31 -7.90 -17.74
N LEU A 13 -4.77 -7.95 -16.52
CA LEU A 13 -5.41 -8.64 -15.38
C LEU A 13 -6.74 -7.99 -15.00
N ILE A 14 -6.81 -6.65 -14.95
CA ILE A 14 -8.05 -5.91 -14.67
C ILE A 14 -9.13 -6.24 -15.71
N ARG A 15 -8.77 -6.23 -17.00
CA ARG A 15 -9.69 -6.56 -18.09
C ARG A 15 -10.23 -7.98 -17.95
N LEU A 16 -9.37 -8.95 -17.68
CA LEU A 16 -9.76 -10.34 -17.46
C LEU A 16 -10.67 -10.50 -16.25
N GLN A 17 -10.39 -9.79 -15.14
CA GLN A 17 -11.23 -9.84 -13.95
C GLN A 17 -12.61 -9.19 -14.20
N LYS A 18 -12.67 -8.06 -14.89
CA LYS A 18 -13.94 -7.42 -15.29
C LYS A 18 -14.77 -8.34 -16.18
N GLU A 19 -14.14 -9.03 -17.12
CA GLU A 19 -14.81 -10.03 -17.96
C GLU A 19 -15.34 -11.20 -17.12
N ASN A 20 -14.53 -11.73 -16.19
CA ASN A 20 -14.96 -12.83 -15.32
C ASN A 20 -16.14 -12.43 -14.41
N ARG A 21 -16.13 -11.19 -13.90
CA ARG A 21 -17.23 -10.61 -13.15
C ARG A 21 -18.50 -10.54 -14.00
N ALA A 22 -18.41 -9.96 -15.20
CA ALA A 22 -19.56 -9.86 -16.11
C ALA A 22 -20.15 -11.24 -16.45
N ARG A 23 -19.30 -12.22 -16.73
CA ARG A 23 -19.70 -13.62 -16.96
C ARG A 23 -20.35 -14.27 -15.73
N THR A 24 -19.86 -13.96 -14.53
CA THR A 24 -20.49 -14.40 -13.29
C THR A 24 -21.91 -13.86 -13.18
N THR A 25 -22.11 -12.57 -13.47
CA THR A 25 -23.44 -11.94 -13.51
C THR A 25 -24.35 -12.58 -14.56
N ASN A 26 -23.82 -12.96 -15.72
CA ASN A 26 -24.58 -13.57 -16.82
C ASN A 26 -24.94 -15.04 -16.60
N GLY A 27 -24.53 -15.65 -15.47
CA GLY A 27 -24.85 -17.04 -15.20
C GLY A 27 -23.93 -18.06 -15.88
N ASP A 28 -22.75 -17.66 -16.38
CA ASP A 28 -21.79 -18.59 -17.03
C ASP A 28 -21.45 -19.78 -16.11
N ALA A 29 -21.14 -20.94 -16.71
CA ALA A 29 -20.82 -22.17 -15.99
C ALA A 29 -19.59 -22.02 -15.05
N PHE A 30 -19.68 -22.61 -13.86
CA PHE A 30 -18.65 -22.47 -12.81
C PHE A 30 -17.28 -23.00 -13.24
N ASP A 31 -17.18 -24.10 -13.99
CA ASP A 31 -15.90 -24.58 -14.53
C ASP A 31 -15.14 -23.53 -15.33
N SER A 32 -15.84 -22.77 -16.19
CA SER A 32 -15.23 -21.71 -16.98
C SER A 32 -14.83 -20.52 -16.11
N LEU A 33 -15.69 -20.13 -15.14
CA LEU A 33 -15.42 -19.03 -14.22
C LEU A 33 -14.21 -19.33 -13.31
N LEU A 34 -14.14 -20.57 -12.81
CA LEU A 34 -13.07 -21.09 -11.99
C LEU A 34 -11.74 -21.11 -12.76
N SER A 35 -11.74 -21.64 -13.99
CA SER A 35 -10.54 -21.66 -14.83
C SER A 35 -10.00 -20.26 -15.09
N ARG A 36 -10.88 -19.29 -15.36
CA ARG A 36 -10.51 -17.88 -15.55
C ARG A 36 -9.97 -17.25 -14.27
N GLN A 37 -10.67 -17.42 -13.15
CA GLN A 37 -10.25 -16.86 -11.86
C GLN A 37 -8.89 -17.43 -11.43
N GLY A 38 -8.67 -18.73 -11.63
CA GLY A 38 -7.38 -19.38 -11.36
C GLY A 38 -6.24 -18.81 -12.21
N ARG A 39 -6.48 -18.53 -13.50
CA ARG A 39 -5.50 -17.87 -14.39
C ARG A 39 -5.19 -16.45 -13.95
N ILE A 40 -6.21 -15.67 -13.59
CA ILE A 40 -6.03 -14.29 -13.10
C ILE A 40 -5.19 -14.31 -11.82
N ARG A 41 -5.56 -15.15 -10.85
CA ARG A 41 -4.80 -15.33 -9.60
C ARG A 41 -3.34 -15.68 -9.84
N LYS A 42 -3.07 -16.65 -10.72
CA LYS A 42 -1.70 -17.05 -11.08
C LYS A 42 -0.95 -15.91 -11.76
N GLY A 43 -1.59 -15.20 -12.68
CA GLY A 43 -1.02 -14.04 -13.37
C GLY A 43 -0.63 -12.91 -12.41
N THR A 44 -1.47 -12.62 -11.41
CA THR A 44 -1.18 -11.64 -10.35
C THR A 44 0.08 -12.02 -9.56
N GLY A 45 0.20 -13.27 -9.12
CA GLY A 45 1.40 -13.75 -8.42
C GLY A 45 2.65 -13.75 -9.31
N GLN A 46 2.51 -14.08 -10.60
CA GLN A 46 3.61 -13.99 -11.57
C GLN A 46 4.06 -12.55 -11.79
N LEU A 47 3.13 -11.60 -11.87
CA LEU A 47 3.44 -10.17 -11.97
C LEU A 47 4.25 -9.70 -10.75
N ALA A 48 3.83 -10.08 -9.54
CA ALA A 48 4.56 -9.78 -8.31
C ALA A 48 6.00 -10.35 -8.36
N ALA A 49 6.17 -11.60 -8.78
CA ALA A 49 7.48 -12.24 -8.91
C ALA A 49 8.37 -11.58 -9.98
N LEU A 50 7.80 -11.13 -11.09
CA LEU A 50 8.52 -10.38 -12.13
C LEU A 50 8.97 -9.01 -11.62
N MET A 51 8.10 -8.29 -10.92
CA MET A 51 8.42 -7.00 -10.30
C MET A 51 9.53 -7.12 -9.24
N GLN A 52 9.54 -8.22 -8.47
CA GLN A 52 10.57 -8.51 -7.48
C GLN A 52 11.96 -8.65 -8.09
N ARG A 53 12.05 -9.13 -9.34
CA ARG A 53 13.30 -9.30 -10.08
C ARG A 53 13.72 -8.04 -10.86
N SER A 54 12.94 -6.96 -10.79
CA SER A 54 13.25 -5.72 -11.48
C SER A 54 14.39 -4.95 -10.81
N THR A 55 15.02 -4.02 -11.53
CA THR A 55 16.12 -3.20 -11.01
C THR A 55 15.71 -2.25 -9.88
N LEU A 56 14.41 -1.94 -9.78
CA LEU A 56 13.83 -1.11 -8.72
C LEU A 56 12.51 -1.76 -8.24
N PRO A 57 12.59 -2.77 -7.35
CA PRO A 57 11.40 -3.49 -6.88
C PRO A 57 10.47 -2.58 -6.07
N LEU A 58 9.18 -2.62 -6.40
CA LEU A 58 8.12 -1.88 -5.70
C LEU A 58 7.51 -2.76 -4.61
N LYS A 59 8.17 -2.94 -3.46
CA LYS A 59 7.85 -4.04 -2.53
C LYS A 59 6.42 -4.00 -1.96
N THR A 60 5.79 -2.84 -1.83
CA THR A 60 4.38 -2.61 -1.44
C THR A 60 3.43 -2.92 -2.58
N VAL A 61 3.76 -2.61 -3.83
CA VAL A 61 2.94 -3.05 -4.98
C VAL A 61 3.04 -4.57 -5.08
N ILE A 62 4.24 -5.14 -4.91
CA ILE A 62 4.47 -6.58 -4.86
C ILE A 62 3.73 -7.23 -3.69
N GLY A 63 3.79 -6.63 -2.51
CA GLY A 63 3.07 -7.06 -1.30
C GLY A 63 1.57 -7.08 -1.53
N SER A 64 1.00 -5.97 -2.02
CA SER A 64 -0.42 -5.89 -2.34
C SER A 64 -0.85 -6.86 -3.45
N LEU A 65 -0.02 -7.10 -4.46
CA LEU A 65 -0.28 -8.15 -5.47
C LEU A 65 -0.30 -9.55 -4.85
N ASN A 66 0.63 -9.84 -3.92
CA ASN A 66 0.68 -11.11 -3.21
C ASN A 66 -0.53 -11.28 -2.28
N GLU A 67 -0.85 -10.27 -1.47
CA GLU A 67 -2.03 -10.22 -0.59
C GLU A 67 -3.32 -10.44 -1.39
N LEU A 68 -3.45 -9.75 -2.52
CA LEU A 68 -4.58 -9.90 -3.42
C LEU A 68 -4.70 -11.34 -3.95
N ALA A 69 -3.57 -11.95 -4.32
CA ALA A 69 -3.53 -13.31 -4.85
C ALA A 69 -3.85 -14.37 -3.78
N ILE A 70 -3.40 -14.21 -2.54
CA ILE A 70 -3.63 -15.18 -1.46
C ILE A 70 -4.92 -14.95 -0.68
N GLY A 71 -5.47 -13.74 -0.70
CA GLY A 71 -6.69 -13.36 0.00
C GLY A 71 -7.90 -13.32 -0.93
N PRO A 72 -8.34 -12.13 -1.41
CA PRO A 72 -9.57 -11.99 -2.20
C PRO A 72 -9.64 -12.92 -3.42
N MET A 73 -8.55 -13.07 -4.19
CA MET A 73 -8.57 -13.96 -5.36
C MET A 73 -8.67 -15.44 -5.00
N ALA A 74 -8.05 -15.86 -3.88
CA ALA A 74 -8.20 -17.23 -3.38
C ALA A 74 -9.63 -17.49 -2.88
N LYS A 75 -10.23 -16.49 -2.21
CA LYS A 75 -11.64 -16.55 -1.79
C LYS A 75 -12.58 -16.70 -3.00
N ALA A 76 -12.38 -15.93 -4.06
CA ALA A 76 -13.18 -16.05 -5.28
C ALA A 76 -13.05 -17.44 -5.94
N VAL A 77 -11.84 -18.01 -5.98
CA VAL A 77 -11.61 -19.39 -6.45
C VAL A 77 -12.39 -20.39 -5.60
N SER A 78 -12.28 -20.30 -4.27
CA SER A 78 -12.97 -21.20 -3.35
C SER A 78 -14.50 -21.13 -3.48
N LEU A 79 -15.07 -19.94 -3.66
CA LEU A 79 -16.51 -19.77 -3.91
C LEU A 79 -16.96 -20.47 -5.19
N PHE A 80 -16.18 -20.38 -6.27
CA PHE A 80 -16.49 -21.09 -7.51
C PHE A 80 -16.30 -22.60 -7.40
N GLU A 81 -15.28 -23.07 -6.67
CA GLU A 81 -15.08 -24.51 -6.40
C GLU A 81 -16.28 -25.09 -5.64
N MET A 82 -16.69 -24.44 -4.53
CA MET A 82 -17.86 -24.87 -3.75
C MET A 82 -19.14 -24.88 -4.59
N ALA A 83 -19.30 -23.90 -5.49
CA ALA A 83 -20.46 -23.83 -6.37
C ALA A 83 -20.45 -24.92 -7.45
N ASN A 84 -19.27 -25.32 -7.91
CA ASN A 84 -19.10 -26.39 -8.88
C ASN A 84 -19.35 -27.78 -8.27
N GLU A 85 -18.96 -27.98 -7.00
CA GLU A 85 -19.10 -29.25 -6.29
C GLU A 85 -20.53 -29.52 -5.79
N THR A 86 -21.30 -28.47 -5.50
CA THR A 86 -22.65 -28.63 -4.96
C THR A 86 -23.68 -28.98 -6.03
N LYS A 87 -24.57 -29.94 -5.73
CA LYS A 87 -25.71 -30.30 -6.60
C LYS A 87 -26.97 -29.46 -6.34
N ASN A 88 -26.94 -28.59 -5.34
CA ASN A 88 -28.09 -27.77 -4.95
C ASN A 88 -28.07 -26.43 -5.70
N GLN A 89 -29.01 -26.23 -6.64
CA GLN A 89 -29.10 -25.02 -7.46
C GLN A 89 -29.29 -23.74 -6.64
N ALA A 90 -30.09 -23.77 -5.56
CA ALA A 90 -30.26 -22.60 -4.71
C ALA A 90 -28.94 -22.21 -4.04
N ARG A 91 -28.17 -23.21 -3.58
CA ARG A 91 -26.84 -22.98 -3.01
C ARG A 91 -25.83 -22.48 -4.06
N GLN A 92 -25.90 -22.97 -5.29
CA GLN A 92 -25.10 -22.46 -6.41
C GLN A 92 -25.38 -20.98 -6.66
N GLN A 93 -26.65 -20.58 -6.63
CA GLN A 93 -27.02 -19.18 -6.82
C GLN A 93 -26.50 -18.30 -5.67
N THR A 94 -26.65 -18.72 -4.42
CA THR A 94 -26.08 -17.99 -3.27
C THR A 94 -24.57 -17.82 -3.39
N LEU A 95 -23.83 -18.87 -3.73
CA LEU A 95 -22.37 -18.79 -3.90
C LEU A 95 -21.96 -17.89 -5.06
N ARG A 96 -22.76 -17.82 -6.12
CA ARG A 96 -22.57 -16.87 -7.22
C ARG A 96 -22.75 -15.44 -6.73
N ASP A 97 -23.84 -15.16 -6.03
CA ASP A 97 -24.15 -13.83 -5.51
C ASP A 97 -23.08 -13.36 -4.49
N ASP A 98 -22.61 -14.26 -3.63
CA ASP A 98 -21.52 -14.00 -2.67
C ASP A 98 -20.16 -13.74 -3.35
N SER A 99 -19.94 -14.28 -4.55
CA SER A 99 -18.69 -14.09 -5.30
C SER A 99 -18.59 -12.71 -5.95
N LEU A 100 -19.70 -12.08 -6.31
CA LEU A 100 -19.73 -10.79 -7.00
C LEU A 100 -19.04 -9.66 -6.19
N PRO A 101 -19.36 -9.41 -4.91
CA PRO A 101 -18.69 -8.37 -4.14
C PRO A 101 -17.19 -8.65 -3.94
N VAL A 102 -16.79 -9.93 -3.87
CA VAL A 102 -15.36 -10.30 -3.81
C VAL A 102 -14.66 -9.93 -5.12
N GLN A 103 -15.30 -10.16 -6.27
CA GLN A 103 -14.76 -9.78 -7.57
C GLN A 103 -14.68 -8.27 -7.76
N ASP A 104 -15.69 -7.52 -7.29
CA ASP A 104 -15.69 -6.07 -7.35
C ASP A 104 -14.54 -5.48 -6.49
N GLU A 105 -14.28 -6.05 -5.30
CA GLU A 105 -13.13 -5.68 -4.46
C GLU A 105 -11.78 -5.99 -5.14
N ILE A 106 -11.65 -7.16 -5.80
CA ILE A 106 -10.46 -7.49 -6.57
C ILE A 106 -10.21 -6.44 -7.66
N ILE A 107 -11.25 -6.08 -8.43
CA ILE A 107 -11.13 -5.07 -9.50
C ILE A 107 -10.68 -3.73 -8.94
N LYS A 108 -11.27 -3.31 -7.81
CA LYS A 108 -10.91 -2.06 -7.14
C LYS A 108 -9.43 -2.05 -6.74
N GLN A 109 -8.96 -3.07 -6.04
CA GLN A 109 -7.56 -3.16 -5.60
C GLN A 109 -6.58 -3.20 -6.79
N LEU A 110 -6.90 -3.92 -7.86
CA LEU A 110 -6.07 -3.91 -9.08
C LEU A 110 -6.01 -2.52 -9.72
N MET A 111 -7.14 -1.79 -9.78
CA MET A 111 -7.18 -0.44 -10.32
C MET A 111 -6.40 0.56 -9.46
N GLU A 112 -6.46 0.44 -8.14
CA GLU A 112 -5.63 1.25 -7.22
C GLU A 112 -4.14 1.01 -7.44
N LEU A 113 -3.73 -0.26 -7.64
CA LEU A 113 -2.34 -0.58 -7.96
C LEU A 113 -1.90 0.00 -9.30
N LEU A 114 -2.76 0.00 -10.32
CA LEU A 114 -2.49 0.61 -11.61
C LEU A 114 -2.30 2.12 -11.48
N ALA A 115 -3.19 2.81 -10.77
CA ALA A 115 -3.07 4.25 -10.53
C ALA A 115 -1.75 4.60 -9.84
N ARG A 116 -1.27 3.76 -8.90
CA ARG A 116 0.04 3.94 -8.26
C ARG A 116 1.20 3.78 -9.24
N LEU A 117 1.14 2.79 -10.14
CA LEU A 117 2.15 2.60 -11.19
C LEU A 117 2.20 3.78 -12.16
N ASP A 118 1.04 4.28 -12.59
CA ASP A 118 0.95 5.41 -13.52
C ASP A 118 1.46 6.71 -12.90
N LYS A 119 1.11 6.98 -11.63
CA LYS A 119 1.65 8.10 -10.85
C LYS A 119 3.18 8.04 -10.79
N ASN A 120 3.75 6.86 -10.56
CA ASN A 120 5.21 6.67 -10.55
C ASN A 120 5.85 6.87 -11.93
N GLN A 121 5.20 6.44 -13.01
CA GLN A 121 5.70 6.65 -14.37
C GLN A 121 5.67 8.13 -14.74
N GLN A 122 4.60 8.85 -14.39
CA GLN A 122 4.46 10.28 -14.65
C GLN A 122 5.50 11.09 -13.86
N ALA A 123 5.70 10.77 -12.58
CA ALA A 123 6.75 11.33 -11.71
C ALA A 123 8.14 11.24 -12.36
N ARG A 124 8.50 10.07 -12.90
CA ARG A 124 9.78 9.89 -13.61
C ARG A 124 9.88 10.74 -14.88
N LYS A 125 8.80 10.81 -15.65
CA LYS A 125 8.77 11.59 -16.91
C LYS A 125 8.94 13.08 -16.61
N ASP A 126 8.25 13.59 -15.61
CA ASP A 126 8.30 15.00 -15.26
C ASP A 126 9.61 15.39 -14.60
N LEU A 127 10.17 14.58 -13.70
CA LEU A 127 11.54 14.81 -13.21
C LEU A 127 12.57 14.88 -14.35
N ARG A 128 12.50 13.97 -15.32
CA ARG A 128 13.40 14.00 -16.49
C ARG A 128 13.22 15.26 -17.33
N ARG A 129 11.99 15.77 -17.45
CA ARG A 129 11.69 17.02 -18.16
C ARG A 129 12.23 18.22 -17.39
N ILE A 130 12.00 18.28 -16.09
CA ILE A 130 12.51 19.35 -15.23
C ILE A 130 14.02 19.38 -15.27
N ARG A 131 14.71 18.24 -15.16
CA ARG A 131 16.18 18.17 -15.29
C ARG A 131 16.72 18.84 -16.55
N LYS A 132 16.00 18.69 -17.68
CA LYS A 132 16.39 19.28 -18.97
C LYS A 132 16.09 20.78 -19.08
N LYS A 133 15.07 21.26 -18.36
CA LYS A 133 14.59 22.65 -18.44
C LYS A 133 15.19 23.55 -17.38
N ASP A 134 15.34 23.02 -16.16
CA ASP A 134 15.80 23.72 -14.97
C ASP A 134 16.50 22.72 -14.03
N GLU A 135 17.82 22.69 -14.11
CA GLU A 135 18.65 21.80 -13.29
C GLU A 135 18.63 22.20 -11.80
N SER A 136 18.45 23.49 -11.50
CA SER A 136 18.36 23.98 -10.12
C SER A 136 17.08 23.47 -9.46
N ALA A 137 15.93 23.65 -10.14
CA ALA A 137 14.65 23.12 -9.67
C ALA A 137 14.68 21.60 -9.55
N HIS A 138 15.30 20.89 -10.51
CA HIS A 138 15.48 19.45 -10.40
C HIS A 138 16.26 19.08 -9.13
N LYS A 139 17.41 19.73 -8.87
CA LYS A 139 18.22 19.48 -7.67
C LYS A 139 17.41 19.71 -6.40
N SER A 140 16.74 20.86 -6.27
CA SER A 140 15.89 21.18 -5.12
C SER A 140 14.80 20.13 -4.88
N ILE A 141 14.12 19.70 -5.93
CA ILE A 141 13.10 18.65 -5.86
C ILE A 141 13.72 17.32 -5.42
N THR A 142 14.80 16.87 -6.05
CA THR A 142 15.45 15.60 -5.69
C THR A 142 15.99 15.59 -4.27
N THR A 143 16.56 16.71 -3.80
CA THR A 143 17.05 16.85 -2.42
C THR A 143 15.90 16.81 -1.41
N ALA A 144 14.79 17.49 -1.70
CA ALA A 144 13.60 17.43 -0.84
C ALA A 144 13.02 16.02 -0.77
N LEU A 145 12.96 15.31 -1.91
CA LEU A 145 12.50 13.93 -1.98
C LEU A 145 13.43 12.96 -1.23
N GLU A 146 14.75 13.15 -1.30
CA GLU A 146 15.70 12.35 -0.52
C GLU A 146 15.54 12.56 0.98
N LYS A 147 15.35 13.81 1.43
CA LYS A 147 15.10 14.11 2.83
C LYS A 147 13.80 13.48 3.31
N LEU A 148 12.75 13.57 2.50
CA LEU A 148 11.46 12.93 2.75
C LEU A 148 11.63 11.41 2.89
N MET A 149 12.32 10.77 1.94
CA MET A 149 12.60 9.33 1.99
C MET A 149 13.37 8.92 3.25
N LYS A 150 14.43 9.65 3.62
CA LYS A 150 15.19 9.38 4.85
C LYS A 150 14.34 9.55 6.10
N GLY A 151 13.43 10.54 6.11
CA GLY A 151 12.49 10.75 7.20
C GLY A 151 11.50 9.58 7.33
N LEU A 152 10.93 9.12 6.21
CA LEU A 152 10.03 7.97 6.18
C LEU A 152 10.74 6.65 6.56
N GLU A 153 12.00 6.45 6.16
CA GLU A 153 12.81 5.30 6.57
C GLU A 153 13.04 5.26 8.08
N ARG A 154 13.37 6.42 8.68
CA ARG A 154 13.51 6.55 10.13
C ARG A 154 12.18 6.34 10.85
N MET A 155 11.08 6.85 10.29
CA MET A 155 9.74 6.65 10.85
C MET A 155 9.37 5.17 10.89
N GLN A 156 9.63 4.44 9.81
CA GLN A 156 9.41 3.00 9.76
C GLN A 156 10.27 2.24 10.78
N ALA A 157 11.54 2.62 10.92
CA ALA A 157 12.45 2.01 11.90
C ALA A 157 11.98 2.25 13.35
N ASP A 158 11.69 3.51 13.70
CA ASP A 158 11.21 3.90 15.03
C ASP A 158 9.89 3.19 15.37
N GLN A 159 8.96 3.09 14.41
CA GLN A 159 7.69 2.36 14.59
C GLN A 159 7.91 0.86 14.79
N THR A 160 8.88 0.25 14.09
CA THR A 160 9.19 -1.19 14.24
C THR A 160 9.83 -1.48 15.58
N GLU A 161 10.76 -0.63 16.02
CA GLU A 161 11.37 -0.73 17.35
C GLU A 161 10.30 -0.64 18.43
N LEU A 162 9.42 0.35 18.33
CA LEU A 162 8.40 0.60 19.34
C LEU A 162 7.35 -0.51 19.36
N ALA A 163 6.92 -1.04 18.21
CA ALA A 163 6.07 -2.24 18.15
C ALA A 163 6.71 -3.43 18.89
N SER A 164 8.02 -3.66 18.68
CA SER A 164 8.74 -4.75 19.34
C SER A 164 8.90 -4.56 20.86
N LYS A 165 8.93 -3.31 21.34
CA LYS A 165 8.94 -2.97 22.77
C LYS A 165 7.56 -3.20 23.39
N LEU A 166 6.49 -2.78 22.71
CA LEU A 166 5.11 -2.95 23.16
C LEU A 166 4.67 -4.42 23.20
N GLU A 167 5.10 -5.24 22.23
CA GLU A 167 4.80 -6.69 22.21
C GLU A 167 5.43 -7.44 23.40
N LYS A 168 6.52 -6.91 23.97
CA LYS A 168 7.23 -7.49 25.12
C LYS A 168 6.63 -7.10 26.46
N LEU A 169 5.67 -6.17 26.51
CA LEU A 169 5.03 -5.76 27.76
C LEU A 169 4.00 -6.80 28.22
N PRO A 170 3.97 -7.15 29.52
CA PRO A 170 3.04 -8.14 30.06
C PRO A 170 1.58 -7.64 29.97
N LYS A 171 0.67 -8.52 29.52
CA LYS A 171 -0.74 -8.18 29.31
C LYS A 171 -1.49 -8.08 30.66
N ARG A 172 -1.64 -6.87 31.23
CA ARG A 172 -2.43 -6.63 32.46
C ARG A 172 -3.40 -5.46 32.32
N LYS A 173 -4.36 -5.35 33.26
CA LYS A 173 -5.34 -4.26 33.31
C LYS A 173 -4.64 -2.95 33.73
N VAL A 174 -5.14 -1.82 33.22
CA VAL A 174 -4.56 -0.46 33.36
C VAL A 174 -4.33 -0.02 34.82
N ASP A 175 -5.07 -0.57 35.77
CA ASP A 175 -4.92 -0.26 37.19
C ASP A 175 -3.69 -0.95 37.84
N GLU A 176 -2.96 -1.77 37.09
CA GLU A 176 -1.76 -2.50 37.52
C GLU A 176 -0.50 -2.12 36.70
N LEU A 177 -0.51 -0.96 36.03
CA LEU A 177 0.62 -0.55 35.19
C LEU A 177 1.89 -0.33 36.02
N SER A 178 2.99 -0.99 35.64
CA SER A 178 4.31 -0.76 36.23
C SER A 178 4.94 0.55 35.74
N GLU A 179 5.99 1.04 36.43
CA GLU A 179 6.77 2.20 35.94
C GLU A 179 7.30 1.99 34.51
N GLU A 180 7.65 0.75 34.15
CA GLU A 180 8.13 0.39 32.80
C GLU A 180 7.05 0.62 31.71
N GLU A 181 5.78 0.38 32.03
CA GLU A 181 4.68 0.57 31.08
C GLU A 181 4.30 2.06 30.92
N LEU A 182 4.44 2.86 31.98
CA LEU A 182 4.30 4.31 31.92
C LEU A 182 5.42 4.95 31.09
N ASP A 183 6.63 4.42 31.18
CA ASP A 183 7.77 4.89 30.39
C ASP A 183 7.62 4.50 28.91
N ALA A 184 7.13 3.30 28.59
CA ALA A 184 6.80 2.91 27.22
C ALA A 184 5.72 3.80 26.59
N GLN A 185 4.71 4.21 27.36
CA GLN A 185 3.67 5.14 26.90
C GLN A 185 4.25 6.55 26.63
N LYS A 186 5.14 7.03 27.51
CA LYS A 186 5.84 8.31 27.27
C LYS A 186 6.73 8.25 26.03
N GLU A 187 7.47 7.15 25.83
CA GLU A 187 8.28 6.93 24.61
C GLU A 187 7.41 7.00 23.35
N PHE A 188 6.20 6.44 23.41
CA PHE A 188 5.24 6.53 22.31
C PHE A 188 4.76 7.97 22.07
N ASP A 189 4.37 8.70 23.11
CA ASP A 189 3.90 10.08 23.00
C ASP A 189 5.01 11.01 22.47
N ASP A 190 6.25 10.82 22.93
CA ASP A 190 7.43 11.56 22.46
C ASP A 190 7.75 11.24 20.99
N MET A 191 7.60 9.98 20.58
CA MET A 191 7.72 9.57 19.18
C MET A 191 6.67 10.29 18.32
N VAL A 192 5.41 10.31 18.74
CA VAL A 192 4.33 11.02 18.03
C VAL A 192 4.64 12.52 17.91
N ALA A 193 5.11 13.15 18.98
CA ALA A 193 5.48 14.57 18.99
C ALA A 193 6.66 14.88 18.04
N LYS A 194 7.71 14.04 18.06
CA LYS A 194 8.86 14.13 17.15
C LYS A 194 8.42 14.08 15.68
N TRP A 195 7.56 13.13 15.33
CA TRP A 195 7.08 12.97 13.96
C TRP A 195 6.11 14.08 13.55
N ASN A 196 5.34 14.64 14.48
CA ASN A 196 4.51 15.83 14.26
C ASN A 196 5.36 17.05 13.84
N LYS A 197 6.47 17.27 14.54
CA LYS A 197 7.42 18.35 14.21
C LYS A 197 8.07 18.12 12.85
N TRP A 198 8.47 16.88 12.56
CA TRP A 198 9.04 16.51 11.26
C TRP A 198 8.03 16.71 10.11
N LYS A 199 6.77 16.30 10.29
CA LYS A 199 5.68 16.51 9.32
C LYS A 199 5.54 17.99 8.96
N LYS A 200 5.40 18.86 9.97
CA LYS A 200 5.27 20.31 9.74
C LYS A 200 6.46 20.86 8.95
N GLY A 201 7.69 20.54 9.37
CA GLY A 201 8.90 20.96 8.65
C GLY A 201 8.97 20.43 7.22
N THR A 202 8.52 19.21 6.97
CA THR A 202 8.52 18.61 5.63
C THR A 202 7.45 19.24 4.73
N ILE A 203 6.26 19.52 5.25
CA ILE A 203 5.21 20.24 4.52
C ILE A 203 5.71 21.66 4.17
N ASP A 204 6.39 22.34 5.09
CA ASP A 204 6.99 23.65 4.87
C ASP A 204 8.15 23.63 3.87
N GLU A 205 8.90 22.52 3.76
CA GLU A 205 9.90 22.34 2.70
C GLU A 205 9.22 22.09 1.34
N LEU A 206 8.13 21.32 1.30
CA LEU A 206 7.38 21.07 0.07
C LEU A 206 6.66 22.33 -0.45
N THR A 207 6.24 23.26 0.42
CA THR A 207 5.65 24.53 -0.04
C THR A 207 6.63 25.45 -0.76
N LYS A 208 7.94 25.22 -0.58
CA LYS A 208 9.00 25.96 -1.25
C LYS A 208 9.40 25.38 -2.60
N LEU A 209 8.89 24.19 -2.95
CA LEU A 209 9.10 23.59 -4.27
C LEU A 209 8.15 24.22 -5.31
N PRO A 210 8.49 24.14 -6.60
CA PRO A 210 7.60 24.58 -7.68
C PRO A 210 6.23 23.93 -7.53
N THR A 211 5.17 24.76 -7.45
CA THR A 211 3.80 24.35 -7.10
C THR A 211 3.28 23.19 -7.93
N GLY A 212 3.54 23.20 -9.24
CA GLY A 212 3.12 22.12 -10.14
C GLY A 212 3.59 20.73 -9.68
N PHE A 213 4.86 20.57 -9.29
CA PHE A 213 5.36 19.25 -8.93
C PHE A 213 4.76 18.70 -7.62
N VAL A 214 4.54 19.56 -6.62
CA VAL A 214 4.05 19.09 -5.31
C VAL A 214 2.56 18.77 -5.34
N ASP A 215 1.79 19.57 -6.07
CA ASP A 215 0.35 19.39 -6.19
C ASP A 215 0.01 18.27 -7.20
N ASP A 216 0.72 18.18 -8.33
CA ASP A 216 0.50 17.12 -9.35
C ASP A 216 0.78 15.70 -8.81
N PHE A 217 1.70 15.58 -7.84
CA PHE A 217 2.03 14.31 -7.19
C PHE A 217 1.39 14.15 -5.81
N GLY A 218 0.53 15.08 -5.37
CA GLY A 218 -0.22 14.96 -4.11
C GLY A 218 0.64 14.75 -2.86
N LEU A 219 1.91 15.18 -2.89
CA LEU A 219 2.89 14.85 -1.84
C LEU A 219 2.46 15.36 -0.46
N ARG A 220 1.79 16.52 -0.41
CA ARG A 220 1.23 17.06 0.84
C ARG A 220 0.11 16.19 1.40
N SER A 221 -0.79 15.73 0.53
CA SER A 221 -1.90 14.84 0.92
C SER A 221 -1.36 13.50 1.41
N ASP A 222 -0.37 12.94 0.73
CA ASP A 222 0.24 11.66 1.08
C ASP A 222 0.93 11.74 2.47
N ILE A 223 1.69 12.82 2.75
CA ILE A 223 2.29 13.05 4.08
C ILE A 223 1.24 13.23 5.16
N ASN A 224 0.18 13.98 4.87
CA ASN A 224 -0.91 14.18 5.82
C ASN A 224 -1.57 12.84 6.19
N SER A 225 -1.83 11.99 5.20
CA SER A 225 -2.47 10.69 5.39
C SER A 225 -1.61 9.68 6.15
N VAL A 226 -0.29 9.66 5.92
CA VAL A 226 0.65 8.85 6.71
C VAL A 226 0.55 9.20 8.19
N PHE A 227 0.41 10.49 8.49
CA PHE A 227 0.41 10.98 9.86
C PHE A 227 -0.95 10.90 10.55
N GLU A 228 -2.05 11.01 9.81
CA GLU A 228 -3.40 10.76 10.34
C GLU A 228 -3.53 9.34 10.90
N GLU A 229 -2.90 8.33 10.28
CA GLU A 229 -2.86 6.97 10.84
C GLU A 229 -2.08 6.92 12.16
N VAL A 230 -0.91 7.55 12.22
CA VAL A 230 -0.12 7.65 13.46
C VAL A 230 -0.92 8.33 14.59
N GLU A 231 -1.67 9.39 14.27
CA GLU A 231 -2.55 10.06 15.25
C GLU A 231 -3.76 9.22 15.67
N MET A 232 -4.36 8.45 14.75
CA MET A 232 -5.50 7.57 15.09
C MET A 232 -5.11 6.47 16.08
N VAL A 233 -3.87 5.98 16.00
CA VAL A 233 -3.32 5.05 16.99
C VAL A 233 -3.13 5.73 18.33
N ALA A 234 -2.58 6.94 18.33
CA ALA A 234 -2.34 7.71 19.54
C ALA A 234 -3.63 8.13 20.27
N LYS A 235 -4.76 8.23 19.55
CA LYS A 235 -6.07 8.60 20.10
C LYS A 235 -6.91 7.41 20.58
N ARG A 236 -6.40 6.16 20.54
CA ARG A 236 -7.14 4.99 21.07
C ARG A 236 -7.38 5.14 22.58
N PRO A 237 -8.51 4.66 23.12
CA PRO A 237 -8.82 4.79 24.54
C PRO A 237 -7.75 4.11 25.39
N LYS A 238 -7.29 4.80 26.44
CA LYS A 238 -6.26 4.35 27.40
C LYS A 238 -6.59 3.04 28.15
N THR A 239 -7.77 2.46 27.91
CA THR A 239 -8.35 1.29 28.59
C THR A 239 -8.36 0.01 27.74
N SER A 240 -8.08 0.08 26.44
CA SER A 240 -7.97 -1.10 25.59
C SER A 240 -6.51 -1.58 25.55
N SER A 241 -6.31 -2.88 25.78
CA SER A 241 -5.00 -3.57 25.76
C SER A 241 -4.06 -3.06 24.67
N LEU A 242 -2.78 -2.87 25.04
CA LEU A 242 -1.63 -2.52 24.18
C LEU A 242 -1.31 -3.58 23.11
N GLU A 243 -2.32 -4.09 22.39
CA GLU A 243 -2.15 -4.83 21.15
C GLU A 243 -2.20 -3.81 20.00
N VAL A 244 -1.11 -3.06 19.81
CA VAL A 244 -0.98 -2.22 18.62
C VAL A 244 -0.21 -3.02 17.58
N ALA A 245 -0.93 -3.55 16.58
CA ALA A 245 -0.28 -4.19 15.44
C ALA A 245 0.57 -3.17 14.67
N LEU A 246 1.67 -3.61 14.05
CA LEU A 246 2.53 -2.79 13.16
C LEU A 246 1.73 -2.09 12.04
N GLU A 247 0.63 -2.70 11.61
CA GLU A 247 -0.32 -2.18 10.64
C GLU A 247 -1.14 -1.01 11.19
N ASP A 248 -1.47 -1.04 12.49
CA ASP A 248 -2.14 0.05 13.17
C ASP A 248 -1.21 1.26 13.28
N LEU A 249 0.09 1.08 13.60
CA LEU A 249 1.10 2.13 13.81
C LEU A 249 1.39 3.08 12.62
N GLY A 250 0.63 3.04 11.52
CA GLY A 250 0.85 3.89 10.34
C GLY A 250 2.05 3.48 9.47
N SER A 251 2.70 2.36 9.79
CA SER A 251 3.87 1.86 9.04
C SER A 251 3.51 1.46 7.61
N SER A 252 2.27 1.01 7.38
CA SER A 252 1.78 0.62 6.06
C SER A 252 1.80 1.79 5.08
N LYS A 253 1.26 2.97 5.45
CA LYS A 253 1.27 4.14 4.56
C LYS A 253 2.65 4.77 4.43
N ALA A 254 3.43 4.85 5.51
CA ALA A 254 4.81 5.35 5.43
C ALA A 254 5.66 4.51 4.45
N THR A 255 5.54 3.18 4.52
CA THR A 255 6.20 2.24 3.61
C THR A 255 5.70 2.41 2.17
N LYS A 256 4.37 2.50 1.97
CA LYS A 256 3.76 2.75 0.66
C LYS A 256 4.27 4.05 0.04
N MET A 257 4.38 5.12 0.82
CA MET A 257 4.84 6.43 0.36
C MET A 257 6.35 6.43 0.07
N LEU A 258 7.16 5.82 0.95
CA LEU A 258 8.60 5.68 0.78
C LEU A 258 8.92 5.01 -0.55
N GLU A 259 8.19 3.94 -0.89
CA GLU A 259 8.42 3.23 -2.12
C GLU A 259 7.88 3.92 -3.37
N THR A 260 6.72 4.55 -3.27
CA THR A 260 6.20 5.42 -4.33
C THR A 260 7.24 6.52 -4.63
N SER A 261 7.92 7.03 -3.59
CA SER A 261 8.99 8.01 -3.74
C SER A 261 10.26 7.40 -4.36
N ARG A 262 10.76 6.27 -3.84
CA ARG A 262 11.92 5.53 -4.40
C ARG A 262 11.74 5.11 -5.85
N SER A 263 10.50 4.83 -6.23
CA SER A 263 10.16 4.38 -7.56
C SER A 263 9.84 5.50 -8.50
N GLY A 264 9.07 6.50 -8.12
CA GLY A 264 8.87 7.71 -8.93
C GLY A 264 10.16 8.51 -9.14
N PHE A 265 11.12 8.39 -8.22
CA PHE A 265 12.29 9.25 -8.15
C PHE A 265 13.55 8.41 -7.96
N PRO A 266 14.32 8.13 -9.04
CA PRO A 266 15.58 7.42 -8.88
C PRO A 266 16.49 8.24 -7.98
N THR A 267 17.07 7.60 -6.95
CA THR A 267 18.20 8.17 -6.21
C THR A 267 19.23 8.67 -7.23
N PRO A 268 19.82 9.87 -7.03
CA PRO A 268 20.98 10.21 -7.81
C PRO A 268 22.00 9.12 -7.54
N ARG A 269 22.39 8.40 -8.60
CA ARG A 269 23.65 7.68 -8.57
C ARG A 269 24.67 8.71 -8.10
N MET A 270 25.22 8.52 -6.91
CA MET A 270 26.47 9.15 -6.54
C MET A 270 27.43 8.79 -7.66
N LEU A 271 27.72 9.76 -8.51
CA LEU A 271 28.96 9.83 -9.26
C LEU A 271 29.98 10.46 -8.32
#